data_AF-A0A2B4RKJ2-F1
#
_entry.id   AF-A0A2B4RKJ2-F1
#
_cell.length_a   1.000
_cell.length_b   1.000
_cell.length_c   1.000
_cell.angle_alpha   90.00
_cell.angle_beta   90.00
_cell.angle_gamma   90.00
#
_symmetry.space_group_name_H-M   'P 1'
#
loop_
_entity.id
_entity.type
_entity.pdbx_description
1 polymer ?
#
loop_
_entity_poly.entity_id
_entity_poly.type
_entity_poly.pdbx_seq_one_letter_code
_entity_poly.pdbx_strand_id
1 'polypeptide(L)'
;MAAGKGIVKGVQGFLRKPAVKKVVDTLFPDPMSRLKYQEILWDFSNKESLEQWTLITDEQFGGKSAAEFVRSPGGKAVFKGNLSTELPQATSVKYSGMCAIRAQPHRDWKGDVVANDVTDYDGIVMRVRGDGRTYAFNVQTQSIRDDDIHQSFFHTRGGPLWETVKVPFTKFVLTNAGYLQDQQMAFPRIRTLGFTLADWNTGPFHLEIDYIKLVMFMYQPKHFKYHWQSKV
;
A
#
# COMPACT_ATOMS: atom_id res chain seq x y z
N MET A 1 -34.81 6.30 49.69
CA MET A 1 -34.54 4.91 49.25
C MET A 1 -33.28 4.89 48.40
N ALA A 2 -32.13 4.64 49.02
CA ALA A 2 -30.82 4.55 48.38
C ALA A 2 -30.36 3.08 48.41
N ALA A 3 -30.85 2.26 47.47
CA ALA A 3 -30.59 0.81 47.47
C ALA A 3 -30.19 0.24 46.08
N GLY A 4 -29.78 1.09 45.12
CA GLY A 4 -29.42 0.66 43.76
C GLY A 4 -27.93 0.74 43.39
N LYS A 5 -27.09 1.44 44.17
CA LYS A 5 -25.69 1.74 43.78
C LYS A 5 -24.67 0.66 44.17
N GLY A 6 -25.00 -0.23 45.10
CA GLY A 6 -24.07 -1.26 45.61
C GLY A 6 -23.92 -2.48 44.69
N ILE A 7 -25.02 -2.94 44.09
CA ILE A 7 -25.05 -4.17 43.28
C ILE A 7 -24.31 -3.97 41.95
N VAL A 8 -24.46 -2.79 41.32
CA VAL A 8 -23.81 -2.48 40.03
C VAL A 8 -22.28 -2.39 40.14
N LYS A 9 -21.75 -1.91 41.28
CA LYS A 9 -20.30 -1.86 41.54
C LYS A 9 -19.66 -3.24 41.70
N GLY A 10 -20.39 -4.19 42.31
CA GLY A 10 -19.92 -5.57 42.50
C GLY A 10 -19.77 -6.35 41.19
N VAL A 11 -20.72 -6.16 40.26
CA VAL A 11 -20.71 -6.82 38.93
C VAL A 11 -19.55 -6.29 38.07
N GLN A 12 -19.32 -4.97 38.04
CA GLN A 12 -18.18 -4.38 37.32
C GLN A 12 -16.81 -4.85 37.86
N GLY A 13 -16.68 -5.03 39.18
CA GLY A 13 -15.45 -5.55 39.80
C GLY A 13 -15.20 -7.04 39.53
N PHE A 14 -16.27 -7.84 39.45
CA PHE A 14 -16.19 -9.27 39.15
C PHE A 14 -15.79 -9.54 37.69
N LEU A 15 -16.34 -8.77 36.74
CA LEU A 15 -16.02 -8.83 35.31
C LEU A 15 -14.56 -8.39 34.99
N ARG A 16 -13.93 -7.62 35.88
CA ARG A 16 -12.53 -7.17 35.74
C ARG A 16 -11.49 -8.22 36.14
N LYS A 17 -11.89 -9.32 36.79
CA LYS A 17 -10.95 -10.40 37.11
C LYS A 17 -10.44 -11.04 35.81
N PRO A 18 -9.12 -11.25 35.63
CA PRO A 18 -8.55 -11.66 34.36
C PRO A 18 -9.12 -12.99 33.82
N ALA A 19 -9.43 -13.94 34.69
CA ALA A 19 -10.08 -15.19 34.30
C ALA A 19 -11.54 -15.00 33.82
N VAL A 20 -12.30 -14.13 34.50
CA VAL A 20 -13.70 -13.82 34.14
C VAL A 20 -13.74 -13.01 32.85
N LYS A 21 -12.84 -12.04 32.68
CA LYS A 21 -12.69 -11.28 31.43
C LYS A 21 -12.38 -12.20 30.25
N LYS A 22 -11.47 -13.16 30.41
CA LYS A 22 -11.12 -14.12 29.35
C LYS A 22 -12.30 -15.01 28.95
N VAL A 23 -13.09 -15.47 29.93
CA VAL A 23 -14.32 -16.26 29.70
C VAL A 23 -15.41 -15.41 29.04
N VAL A 24 -15.59 -14.17 29.47
CA VAL A 24 -16.54 -13.21 28.86
C VAL A 24 -16.15 -12.86 27.44
N ASP A 25 -14.88 -12.58 27.18
CA ASP A 25 -14.36 -12.28 25.82
C ASP A 25 -14.49 -13.50 24.88
N THR A 26 -14.45 -14.72 25.44
CA THR A 26 -14.62 -15.97 24.67
C THR A 26 -16.08 -16.29 24.39
N LEU A 27 -16.99 -16.04 25.35
CA LEU A 27 -18.43 -16.34 25.22
C LEU A 27 -19.22 -15.22 24.54
N PHE A 28 -18.75 -13.97 24.69
CA PHE A 28 -19.35 -12.77 24.13
C PHE A 28 -18.25 -11.89 23.51
N PRO A 29 -17.61 -12.34 22.42
CA PRO A 29 -16.66 -11.50 21.72
C PRO A 29 -17.37 -10.21 21.30
N ASP A 30 -16.77 -9.06 21.60
CA ASP A 30 -17.30 -7.77 21.16
C ASP A 30 -17.53 -7.84 19.64
N PRO A 31 -18.76 -7.64 19.12
CA PRO A 31 -19.01 -7.71 17.69
C PRO A 31 -18.13 -6.72 16.90
N MET A 32 -17.67 -5.63 17.53
CA MET A 32 -16.69 -4.70 16.95
C MET A 32 -15.24 -5.17 17.02
N SER A 33 -14.88 -6.14 17.87
CA SER A 33 -13.50 -6.66 17.94
C SER A 33 -13.06 -7.37 16.66
N ARG A 34 -14.01 -7.87 15.86
CA ARG A 34 -13.74 -8.43 14.53
C ARG A 34 -13.42 -7.36 13.47
N LEU A 35 -13.90 -6.12 13.67
CA LEU A 35 -13.66 -5.03 12.72
C LEU A 35 -12.28 -4.43 12.98
N LYS A 36 -11.27 -4.96 12.30
CA LYS A 36 -9.97 -4.29 12.21
C LYS A 36 -10.12 -3.06 11.32
N TYR A 37 -10.22 -1.87 11.93
CA TYR A 37 -10.27 -0.60 11.19
C TYR A 37 -8.99 -0.30 10.40
N GLN A 38 -7.87 -0.94 10.76
CA GLN A 38 -6.59 -0.80 10.07
C GLN A 38 -5.74 -2.06 10.26
N GLU A 39 -4.91 -2.35 9.27
CA GLU A 39 -3.95 -3.47 9.30
C GLU A 39 -2.66 -3.08 8.59
N ILE A 40 -1.51 -3.35 9.21
CA ILE A 40 -0.22 -3.01 8.63
C ILE A 40 0.16 -4.08 7.61
N LEU A 41 0.41 -3.66 6.38
CA LEU A 41 0.93 -4.53 5.32
C LEU A 41 2.45 -4.58 5.33
N TRP A 42 3.08 -3.41 5.49
CA TRP A 42 4.53 -3.28 5.52
C TRP A 42 4.94 -2.33 6.64
N ASP A 43 5.83 -2.79 7.50
CA ASP A 43 6.48 -1.98 8.52
C ASP A 43 7.99 -1.96 8.26
N PHE A 44 8.51 -0.84 7.77
CA PHE A 44 9.93 -0.72 7.45
C PHE A 44 10.81 -0.43 8.66
N SER A 45 10.23 -0.41 9.87
CA SER A 45 11.01 -0.43 11.11
C SER A 45 11.81 -1.74 11.22
N ASN A 46 11.28 -2.83 10.66
CA ASN A 46 11.92 -4.14 10.64
C ASN A 46 12.91 -4.25 9.48
N LYS A 47 14.11 -4.77 9.77
CA LYS A 47 15.17 -4.92 8.75
C LYS A 47 14.78 -5.94 7.67
N GLU A 48 14.15 -7.03 8.07
CA GLU A 48 13.73 -8.12 7.18
C GLU A 48 12.74 -7.66 6.11
N SER A 49 11.89 -6.69 6.43
CA SER A 49 10.92 -6.12 5.49
C SER A 49 11.59 -5.44 4.30
N LEU A 50 12.84 -4.98 4.44
CA LEU A 50 13.57 -4.33 3.36
C LEU A 50 14.13 -5.35 2.36
N GLU A 51 14.51 -6.54 2.83
CA GLU A 51 15.05 -7.64 2.00
C GLU A 51 13.98 -8.30 1.12
N GLN A 52 12.72 -8.17 1.51
CA GLN A 52 11.57 -8.65 0.75
C GLN A 52 11.18 -7.73 -0.40
N TRP A 53 11.96 -6.68 -0.69
CA TRP A 53 11.71 -5.75 -1.79
C TRP A 53 12.82 -5.83 -2.81
N THR A 54 12.42 -5.80 -4.08
CA THR A 54 13.32 -5.87 -5.22
C THR A 54 13.36 -4.52 -5.92
N LEU A 55 14.56 -4.05 -6.22
CA LEU A 55 14.82 -2.87 -7.02
C LEU A 55 14.76 -3.23 -8.51
N ILE A 56 14.12 -2.37 -9.30
CA ILE A 56 13.99 -2.50 -10.75
C ILE A 56 14.35 -1.14 -11.36
N THR A 57 15.30 -1.12 -12.28
CA THR A 57 15.73 0.08 -13.01
C THR A 57 15.66 -0.16 -14.51
N ASP A 58 15.66 0.92 -15.28
CA ASP A 58 15.75 0.87 -16.74
C ASP A 58 17.10 0.38 -17.27
N GLU A 59 18.09 0.16 -16.40
CA GLU A 59 19.40 -0.41 -16.73
C GLU A 59 19.29 -1.76 -17.45
N GLN A 60 18.27 -2.57 -17.11
CA GLN A 60 17.97 -3.84 -17.80
C GLN A 60 17.65 -3.66 -19.28
N PHE A 61 17.19 -2.47 -19.67
CA PHE A 61 16.87 -2.07 -21.04
C PHE A 61 17.93 -1.14 -21.64
N GLY A 62 19.09 -0.98 -20.99
CA GLY A 62 20.17 -0.07 -21.41
C GLY A 62 20.02 1.37 -20.93
N GLY A 63 19.03 1.66 -20.07
CA GLY A 63 18.89 2.97 -19.44
C GLY A 63 20.05 3.29 -18.50
N LYS A 64 20.16 4.57 -18.13
CA LYS A 64 21.23 5.08 -17.24
C LYS A 64 20.70 5.49 -15.88
N SER A 65 19.47 5.10 -15.51
CA SER A 65 18.91 5.45 -14.22
C SER A 65 19.52 4.56 -13.14
N ALA A 66 20.01 5.19 -12.07
CA ALA A 66 20.61 4.50 -10.93
C ALA A 66 19.70 4.67 -9.71
N ALA A 67 19.49 3.61 -8.95
CA ALA A 67 18.68 3.64 -7.76
C ALA A 67 19.21 2.70 -6.68
N GLU A 68 18.86 2.99 -5.44
CA GLU A 68 19.21 2.23 -4.27
C GLU A 68 17.99 2.13 -3.35
N PHE A 69 17.81 0.96 -2.74
CA PHE A 69 16.83 0.76 -1.69
C PHE A 69 17.58 0.36 -0.40
N VAL A 70 17.70 1.31 0.52
CA VAL A 70 18.54 1.19 1.72
C VAL A 70 17.78 1.59 2.97
N ARG A 71 18.28 1.20 4.13
CA ARG A 71 17.72 1.62 5.42
C ARG A 71 18.29 2.98 5.83
N SER A 72 17.45 3.91 6.27
CA SER A 72 17.89 5.18 6.87
C SER A 72 18.53 4.95 8.24
N PRO A 73 19.35 5.91 8.73
CA PRO A 73 19.82 5.90 10.12
C PRO A 73 18.67 5.90 11.14
N GLY A 74 17.51 6.45 10.77
CA GLY A 74 16.28 6.41 11.57
C GLY A 74 15.53 5.07 11.52
N GLY A 75 16.10 4.07 10.85
CA GLY A 75 15.57 2.72 10.78
C GLY A 75 14.39 2.56 9.81
N LYS A 76 14.18 3.49 8.87
CA LYS A 76 13.09 3.46 7.86
C LYS A 76 13.62 3.07 6.49
N ALA A 77 12.75 2.76 5.54
CA ALA A 77 13.18 2.44 4.17
C ALA A 77 13.39 3.71 3.35
N VAL A 78 14.47 3.76 2.57
CA VAL A 78 14.82 4.87 1.69
C VAL A 78 15.00 4.34 0.28
N PHE A 79 14.16 4.83 -0.62
CA PHE A 79 14.30 4.68 -2.05
C PHE A 79 14.88 5.96 -2.63
N LYS A 80 16.14 5.92 -3.05
CA LYS A 80 16.86 7.10 -3.55
C LYS A 80 17.67 6.74 -4.78
N GLY A 81 18.04 7.74 -5.58
CA GLY A 81 18.80 7.50 -6.79
C GLY A 81 18.88 8.73 -7.67
N ASN A 82 19.27 8.52 -8.92
CA ASN A 82 19.27 9.51 -9.97
C ASN A 82 18.54 8.96 -11.19
N LEU A 83 17.45 9.61 -11.58
CA LEU A 83 16.68 9.27 -12.77
C LEU A 83 17.34 9.89 -13.99
N SER A 84 17.53 9.13 -15.06
CA SER A 84 18.04 9.64 -16.34
C SER A 84 17.12 9.28 -17.48
N THR A 85 16.66 10.29 -18.23
CA THR A 85 15.85 10.11 -19.45
C THR A 85 16.71 10.02 -20.71
N GLU A 86 18.03 9.85 -20.58
CA GLU A 86 18.90 9.65 -21.73
C GLU A 86 18.58 8.30 -22.39
N LEU A 87 18.38 8.32 -23.71
CA LEU A 87 18.14 7.11 -24.47
C LEU A 87 19.48 6.38 -24.73
N PRO A 88 19.54 5.05 -24.54
CA PRO A 88 20.71 4.29 -24.94
C PRO A 88 20.97 4.42 -26.45
N GLN A 89 22.24 4.62 -26.81
CA GLN A 89 22.64 4.59 -28.21
C GLN A 89 22.55 3.14 -28.72
N ALA A 90 21.86 2.94 -29.84
CA ALA A 90 21.68 1.64 -30.52
C ALA A 90 20.70 0.64 -29.87
N THR A 91 19.59 1.09 -29.27
CA THR A 91 18.50 0.19 -28.82
C THR A 91 17.16 0.60 -29.43
N SER A 92 16.24 -0.36 -29.61
CA SER A 92 14.85 -0.13 -30.03
C SER A 92 13.95 0.51 -28.96
N VAL A 93 14.54 0.87 -27.81
CA VAL A 93 13.85 1.45 -26.66
C VAL A 93 13.45 2.89 -26.98
N LYS A 94 12.14 3.16 -26.95
CA LYS A 94 11.57 4.49 -27.24
C LYS A 94 11.55 5.42 -26.02
N TYR A 95 11.62 4.85 -24.81
CA TYR A 95 11.46 5.59 -23.55
C TYR A 95 12.42 5.03 -22.48
N SER A 96 13.13 5.92 -21.79
CA SER A 96 13.97 5.63 -20.62
C SER A 96 13.59 6.56 -19.46
N GLY A 97 14.19 6.38 -18.29
CA GLY A 97 13.86 7.11 -17.07
C GLY A 97 12.86 6.38 -16.22
N MET A 98 13.20 5.16 -15.78
CA MET A 98 12.38 4.39 -14.84
C MET A 98 13.22 3.85 -13.68
N CYS A 99 12.77 4.15 -12.46
CA CYS A 99 13.24 3.49 -11.23
C CYS A 99 12.02 3.00 -10.45
N ALA A 100 12.05 1.75 -10.00
CA ALA A 100 10.96 1.15 -9.26
C ALA A 100 11.46 0.23 -8.15
N ILE A 101 10.63 0.08 -7.13
CA ILE A 101 10.78 -0.92 -6.09
C ILE A 101 9.48 -1.72 -5.99
N ARG A 102 9.59 -3.03 -5.80
CA ARG A 102 8.43 -3.92 -5.73
C ARG A 102 8.63 -4.94 -4.61
N ALA A 103 7.61 -5.14 -3.80
CA ALA A 103 7.60 -6.21 -2.81
C ALA A 103 7.61 -7.58 -3.52
N GLN A 104 8.27 -8.56 -2.93
CA GLN A 104 8.21 -9.94 -3.39
C GLN A 104 6.86 -10.52 -2.96
N PRO A 105 6.16 -11.25 -3.85
CA PRO A 105 4.90 -11.90 -3.49
C PRO A 105 5.16 -12.96 -2.42
N HIS A 106 4.30 -13.01 -1.41
CA HIS A 106 4.37 -14.08 -0.42
C HIS A 106 4.03 -15.42 -1.08
N ARG A 107 4.77 -16.46 -0.74
CA ARG A 107 4.55 -17.81 -1.25
C ARG A 107 4.30 -18.75 -0.07
N ASP A 108 3.33 -19.64 -0.23
CA ASP A 108 3.07 -20.69 0.75
C ASP A 108 4.12 -21.82 0.66
N TRP A 109 3.94 -22.85 1.48
CA TRP A 109 4.83 -24.02 1.52
C TRP A 109 4.83 -24.84 0.23
N LYS A 110 3.82 -24.69 -0.63
CA LYS A 110 3.73 -25.34 -1.95
C LYS A 110 4.36 -24.48 -3.05
N GLY A 111 4.72 -23.24 -2.73
CA GLY A 111 5.26 -22.25 -3.66
C GLY A 111 4.18 -21.44 -4.38
N ASP A 112 2.91 -21.63 -4.03
CA ASP A 112 1.77 -20.89 -4.57
C ASP A 112 1.75 -19.48 -3.99
N VAL A 113 1.37 -18.50 -4.81
CA VAL A 113 1.35 -17.11 -4.39
C VAL A 113 0.13 -16.83 -3.52
N VAL A 114 0.39 -16.35 -2.31
CA VAL A 114 -0.64 -15.98 -1.35
C VAL A 114 -0.95 -14.50 -1.49
N ALA A 115 -2.19 -14.18 -1.82
CA ALA A 115 -2.66 -12.80 -1.88
C ALA A 115 -3.35 -12.42 -0.56
N ASN A 116 -3.14 -11.19 -0.11
CA ASN A 116 -3.79 -10.62 1.06
C ASN A 116 -5.22 -10.22 0.70
N ASP A 117 -6.21 -10.73 1.44
CA ASP A 117 -7.60 -10.30 1.29
C ASP A 117 -7.79 -8.92 1.93
N VAL A 118 -8.30 -7.97 1.14
CA VAL A 118 -8.49 -6.57 1.53
C VAL A 118 -9.95 -6.12 1.44
N THR A 119 -10.89 -7.06 1.32
CA THR A 119 -12.33 -6.79 1.13
C THR A 119 -12.94 -5.93 2.25
N ASP A 120 -12.41 -6.06 3.46
CA ASP A 120 -12.89 -5.33 4.65
C ASP A 120 -12.42 -3.86 4.68
N TYR A 121 -11.44 -3.48 3.86
CA TYR A 121 -10.82 -2.16 3.86
C TYR A 121 -11.28 -1.30 2.67
N ASP A 122 -11.09 0.02 2.79
CA ASP A 122 -11.50 0.99 1.76
C ASP A 122 -10.32 1.58 0.97
N GLY A 123 -9.11 1.47 1.53
CA GLY A 123 -7.91 1.93 0.85
C GLY A 123 -6.63 1.71 1.64
N ILE A 124 -5.57 2.27 1.08
CA ILE A 124 -4.22 2.18 1.60
C ILE A 124 -3.80 3.55 2.15
N VAL A 125 -3.14 3.52 3.29
CA VAL A 125 -2.51 4.68 3.90
C VAL A 125 -1.03 4.38 4.06
N MET A 126 -0.20 5.28 3.54
CA MET A 126 1.25 5.19 3.66
C MET A 126 1.77 6.45 4.34
N ARG A 127 2.82 6.30 5.14
CA ARG A 127 3.54 7.42 5.72
C ARG A 127 4.90 7.53 5.04
N VAL A 128 5.10 8.65 4.36
CA VAL A 128 6.23 8.87 3.47
C VAL A 128 6.85 10.24 3.72
N ARG A 129 8.08 10.42 3.29
CA ARG A 129 8.77 11.71 3.24
C ARG A 129 9.51 11.76 1.91
N GLY A 130 9.04 12.64 1.03
CA GLY A 130 9.56 12.74 -0.34
C GLY A 130 10.30 14.04 -0.62
N ASP A 131 10.66 14.18 -1.88
CA ASP A 131 11.53 15.20 -2.46
C ASP A 131 10.79 16.23 -3.34
N GLY A 132 9.48 16.11 -3.48
CA GLY A 132 8.66 16.96 -4.35
C GLY A 132 8.25 16.29 -5.66
N ARG A 133 8.69 15.05 -5.92
CA ARG A 133 8.35 14.31 -7.14
C ARG A 133 7.02 13.57 -7.04
N THR A 134 6.55 13.14 -8.21
CA THR A 134 5.37 12.30 -8.37
C THR A 134 5.77 10.83 -8.45
N TYR A 135 5.21 10.03 -7.56
CA TYR A 135 5.43 8.59 -7.55
C TYR A 135 4.15 7.87 -7.95
N ALA A 136 4.30 6.83 -8.77
CA ALA A 136 3.25 5.85 -9.03
C ALA A 136 3.30 4.77 -7.94
N PHE A 137 2.19 4.56 -7.28
CA PHE A 137 1.96 3.43 -6.39
C PHE A 137 1.23 2.33 -7.16
N ASN A 138 1.91 1.20 -7.30
CA ASN A 138 1.45 0.07 -8.10
C ASN A 138 1.01 -1.05 -7.18
N VAL A 139 -0.14 -1.63 -7.46
CA VAL A 139 -0.69 -2.79 -6.76
C VAL A 139 -0.95 -3.87 -7.79
N GLN A 140 -0.28 -5.01 -7.65
CA GLN A 140 -0.56 -6.19 -8.44
C GLN A 140 -1.54 -7.08 -7.68
N THR A 141 -2.58 -7.50 -8.36
CA THR A 141 -3.73 -8.15 -7.74
C THR A 141 -3.85 -9.57 -8.24
N GLN A 142 -4.61 -10.41 -7.52
CA GLN A 142 -4.97 -11.73 -8.05
C GLN A 142 -6.06 -11.52 -9.13
N SER A 143 -5.62 -11.27 -10.37
CA SER A 143 -6.48 -11.09 -11.53
C SER A 143 -6.41 -12.30 -12.47
N ILE A 144 -7.25 -12.29 -13.51
CA ILE A 144 -7.23 -13.28 -14.60
C ILE A 144 -5.90 -13.20 -15.36
N ARG A 145 -5.34 -12.00 -15.50
CA ARG A 145 -4.03 -11.78 -16.11
C ARG A 145 -3.01 -11.45 -15.02
N ASP A 146 -1.88 -12.13 -15.06
CA ASP A 146 -0.80 -11.90 -14.10
C ASP A 146 -0.18 -10.49 -14.25
N ASP A 147 -0.21 -9.91 -15.45
CA ASP A 147 0.38 -8.60 -15.75
C ASP A 147 -0.53 -7.40 -15.45
N ASP A 148 -1.70 -7.65 -14.86
CA ASP A 148 -2.62 -6.59 -14.44
C ASP A 148 -2.05 -5.81 -13.25
N ILE A 149 -1.98 -4.49 -13.40
CA ILE A 149 -1.48 -3.57 -12.38
C ILE A 149 -2.51 -2.49 -12.14
N HIS A 150 -2.91 -2.33 -10.89
CA HIS A 150 -3.70 -1.20 -10.42
C HIS A 150 -2.74 -0.09 -10.01
N GLN A 151 -2.78 1.05 -10.70
CA GLN A 151 -1.87 2.17 -10.47
C GLN A 151 -2.61 3.37 -9.91
N SER A 152 -1.99 4.05 -8.94
CA SER A 152 -2.43 5.35 -8.47
C SER A 152 -1.23 6.27 -8.30
N PHE A 153 -1.41 7.57 -8.52
CA PHE A 153 -0.32 8.53 -8.44
C PHE A 153 -0.47 9.41 -7.21
N PHE A 154 0.64 9.68 -6.53
CA PHE A 154 0.70 10.65 -5.45
C PHE A 154 1.89 11.58 -5.62
N HIS A 155 1.69 12.82 -5.21
CA HIS A 155 2.70 13.88 -5.28
C HIS A 155 3.23 14.08 -3.87
N THR A 156 4.56 14.10 -3.73
CA THR A 156 5.19 14.41 -2.46
C THR A 156 5.35 15.93 -2.33
N ARG A 157 5.26 16.46 -1.12
CA ARG A 157 5.35 17.93 -0.91
C ARG A 157 6.78 18.48 -1.01
N GLY A 158 7.77 17.61 -0.87
CA GLY A 158 9.17 17.99 -0.68
C GLY A 158 9.44 18.56 0.72
N GLY A 159 10.66 18.34 1.21
CA GLY A 159 11.13 18.90 2.48
C GLY A 159 11.27 17.86 3.61
N PRO A 160 11.65 18.31 4.83
CA PRO A 160 12.11 17.42 5.89
C PRO A 160 10.96 16.70 6.64
N LEU A 161 9.72 17.07 6.37
CA LEU A 161 8.54 16.64 7.13
C LEU A 161 7.95 15.35 6.60
N TRP A 162 7.49 14.50 7.52
CA TRP A 162 6.72 13.31 7.19
C TRP A 162 5.29 13.68 6.80
N GLU A 163 4.78 13.04 5.77
CA GLU A 163 3.40 13.18 5.31
C GLU A 163 2.68 11.83 5.29
N THR A 164 1.35 11.87 5.41
CA THR A 164 0.50 10.69 5.33
C THR A 164 -0.33 10.77 4.06
N VAL A 165 -0.05 9.87 3.13
CA VAL A 165 -0.77 9.76 1.86
C VAL A 165 -1.86 8.72 2.01
N LYS A 166 -3.10 9.12 1.72
CA LYS A 166 -4.28 8.23 1.73
C LYS A 166 -4.74 7.99 0.30
N VAL A 167 -4.75 6.73 -0.12
CA VAL A 167 -5.13 6.30 -1.46
C VAL A 167 -6.33 5.35 -1.35
N PRO A 168 -7.56 5.84 -1.56
CA PRO A 168 -8.73 4.98 -1.67
C PRO A 168 -8.59 4.00 -2.84
N PHE A 169 -9.15 2.79 -2.70
CA PHE A 169 -9.14 1.79 -3.77
C PHE A 169 -9.80 2.31 -5.06
N THR A 170 -10.77 3.23 -4.93
CA THR A 170 -11.43 3.89 -6.06
C THR A 170 -10.54 4.84 -6.86
N LYS A 171 -9.35 5.22 -6.35
CA LYS A 171 -8.37 6.05 -7.09
C LYS A 171 -7.40 5.23 -7.92
N PHE A 172 -7.46 3.91 -7.84
CA PHE A 172 -6.60 3.06 -8.65
C PHE A 172 -7.22 2.83 -10.01
N VAL A 173 -6.36 2.80 -11.00
CA VAL A 173 -6.73 2.59 -12.39
C VAL A 173 -6.02 1.34 -12.87
N LEU A 174 -6.77 0.41 -13.45
CA LEU A 174 -6.25 -0.82 -14.01
C LEU A 174 -5.50 -0.54 -15.31
N THR A 175 -4.26 -0.98 -15.37
CA THR A 175 -3.40 -1.01 -16.56
C THR A 175 -2.88 -2.41 -16.81
N ASN A 176 -2.64 -2.74 -18.08
CA ASN A 176 -2.01 -3.98 -18.50
C ASN A 176 -0.94 -3.64 -19.54
N ALA A 177 0.30 -4.08 -19.32
CA ALA A 177 1.44 -3.78 -20.20
C ALA A 177 1.60 -2.28 -20.56
N GLY A 178 1.22 -1.37 -19.64
CA GLY A 178 1.25 0.08 -19.85
C GLY A 178 0.01 0.67 -20.54
N TYR A 179 -0.96 -0.15 -20.93
CA TYR A 179 -2.22 0.31 -21.53
C TYR A 179 -3.34 0.37 -20.49
N LEU A 180 -4.02 1.51 -20.45
CA LEU A 180 -5.24 1.69 -19.67
C LEU A 180 -6.32 0.71 -20.10
N GLN A 181 -6.95 0.03 -19.14
CA GLN A 181 -8.06 -0.86 -19.42
C GLN A 181 -9.40 -0.11 -19.25
N ASP A 182 -10.31 -0.28 -20.21
CA ASP A 182 -11.64 0.37 -20.14
C ASP A 182 -12.49 -0.24 -19.02
N GLN A 183 -12.43 -1.56 -18.87
CA GLN A 183 -13.15 -2.28 -17.83
C GLN A 183 -12.34 -2.27 -16.53
N GLN A 184 -12.72 -1.38 -15.63
CA GLN A 184 -12.16 -1.32 -14.28
C GLN A 184 -12.76 -2.44 -13.41
N MET A 185 -11.92 -3.10 -12.63
CA MET A 185 -12.33 -4.14 -11.68
C MET A 185 -11.94 -3.75 -10.25
N ALA A 186 -12.83 -4.06 -9.31
CA ALA A 186 -12.46 -4.03 -7.90
C ALA A 186 -11.41 -5.12 -7.64
N PHE A 187 -10.41 -4.80 -6.81
CA PHE A 187 -9.36 -5.75 -6.47
C PHE A 187 -9.39 -6.09 -4.97
N PRO A 188 -10.09 -7.16 -4.59
CA PRO A 188 -10.19 -7.56 -3.19
C PRO A 188 -8.93 -8.29 -2.70
N ARG A 189 -7.98 -8.64 -3.58
CA ARG A 189 -6.82 -9.46 -3.22
C ARG A 189 -5.53 -8.87 -3.76
N ILE A 190 -4.64 -8.47 -2.87
CA ILE A 190 -3.34 -7.88 -3.19
C ILE A 190 -2.26 -8.95 -3.18
N ARG A 191 -1.58 -9.14 -4.31
CA ARG A 191 -0.44 -10.07 -4.46
C ARG A 191 0.87 -9.41 -4.12
N THR A 192 1.10 -8.22 -4.66
CA THR A 192 2.28 -7.41 -4.37
C THR A 192 1.96 -5.93 -4.58
N LEU A 193 2.83 -5.07 -4.07
CA LEU A 193 2.76 -3.64 -4.16
C LEU A 193 4.16 -3.06 -4.41
N GLY A 194 4.21 -1.85 -4.96
CA GLY A 194 5.47 -1.23 -5.32
C GLY A 194 5.33 0.25 -5.60
N PHE A 195 6.48 0.91 -5.71
CA PHE A 195 6.58 2.32 -6.11
C PHE A 195 7.36 2.39 -7.41
N THR A 196 6.94 3.28 -8.30
CA THR A 196 7.66 3.59 -9.54
C THR A 196 7.79 5.10 -9.68
N LEU A 197 9.00 5.55 -9.96
CA LEU A 197 9.30 6.89 -10.42
C LEU A 197 9.54 6.83 -11.93
N ALA A 198 8.69 7.54 -12.67
CA ALA A 198 8.75 7.69 -14.11
C ALA A 198 8.16 9.05 -14.52
N ASP A 199 8.59 10.11 -13.82
CA ASP A 199 8.09 11.48 -13.96
C ASP A 199 8.74 12.25 -15.12
N TRP A 200 9.61 11.59 -15.90
CA TRP A 200 10.38 12.21 -16.99
C TRP A 200 11.26 13.40 -16.55
N ASN A 201 11.53 13.52 -15.25
CA ASN A 201 12.35 14.60 -14.71
C ASN A 201 13.74 14.05 -14.34
N THR A 202 14.75 14.32 -15.18
CA THR A 202 16.11 13.86 -14.91
C THR A 202 16.67 14.51 -13.65
N GLY A 203 17.26 13.70 -12.75
CA GLY A 203 17.91 14.21 -11.56
C GLY A 203 17.75 13.31 -10.32
N PRO A 204 18.28 13.76 -9.17
CA PRO A 204 18.20 13.00 -7.95
C PRO A 204 16.76 12.86 -7.47
N PHE A 205 16.48 11.73 -6.83
CA PHE A 205 15.23 11.52 -6.11
C PHE A 205 15.46 10.88 -4.75
N HIS A 206 14.53 11.12 -3.83
CA HIS A 206 14.60 10.60 -2.47
C HIS A 206 13.21 10.45 -1.85
N LEU A 207 12.79 9.20 -1.66
CA LEU A 207 11.56 8.82 -1.01
C LEU A 207 11.86 7.93 0.20
N GLU A 208 11.53 8.42 1.39
CA GLU A 208 11.59 7.64 2.61
C GLU A 208 10.19 7.15 3.00
N ILE A 209 10.10 5.91 3.46
CA ILE A 209 8.85 5.20 3.70
C ILE A 209 8.92 4.60 5.11
N ASP A 210 7.91 4.92 5.93
CA ASP A 210 7.79 4.44 7.31
C ASP A 210 6.99 3.13 7.34
N TYR A 211 5.74 3.18 6.87
CA TYR A 211 4.85 2.03 6.81
C TYR A 211 3.82 2.17 5.69
N ILE A 212 3.22 1.03 5.34
CA ILE A 212 2.06 0.90 4.45
C ILE A 212 1.01 0.09 5.21
N LYS A 213 -0.21 0.63 5.31
CA LYS A 213 -1.32 -0.02 6.02
C LYS A 213 -2.61 0.08 5.24
N LEU A 214 -3.47 -0.91 5.43
CA LEU A 214 -4.87 -0.90 5.02
C LEU A 214 -5.70 -0.15 6.05
N VAL A 215 -6.71 0.58 5.58
CA VAL A 215 -7.61 1.35 6.44
C VAL A 215 -9.04 1.25 5.92
N MET A 216 -9.99 1.09 6.85
CA MET A 216 -11.41 1.29 6.59
C MET A 216 -11.75 2.77 6.77
N PHE A 217 -12.20 3.42 5.70
CA PHE A 217 -12.66 4.80 5.69
C PHE A 217 -14.14 4.85 6.02
N MET A 218 -14.47 5.20 7.26
CA MET A 218 -15.86 5.27 7.76
C MET A 218 -16.84 6.15 6.96
N TYR A 219 -16.37 6.98 6.03
CA TYR A 219 -17.20 7.95 5.29
C TYR A 219 -16.92 8.03 3.78
N GLN A 220 -16.28 7.03 3.17
CA GLN A 220 -16.07 7.01 1.70
C GLN A 220 -16.89 5.92 1.01
N PRO A 221 -17.52 6.21 -0.14
CA PRO A 221 -18.26 5.20 -0.89
C PRO A 221 -17.30 4.18 -1.52
N LYS A 222 -17.54 2.89 -1.24
CA LYS A 222 -16.77 1.74 -1.78
C LYS A 222 -16.88 1.56 -3.30
N HIS A 223 -17.93 2.09 -3.92
CA HIS A 223 -18.20 1.93 -5.35
C HIS A 223 -18.46 3.28 -6.01
N PHE A 224 -17.78 3.54 -7.13
CA PHE A 224 -18.17 4.59 -8.06
C PHE A 224 -19.35 4.08 -8.90
N LYS A 225 -20.49 4.79 -8.88
CA LYS A 225 -21.53 4.58 -9.89
C LYS A 225 -21.10 5.32 -11.16
N TYR A 226 -20.68 4.60 -12.20
CA TYR A 226 -20.58 5.19 -13.54
C TYR A 226 -22.00 5.46 -14.03
N HIS A 227 -22.43 6.72 -14.02
CA HIS A 227 -23.64 7.13 -14.71
C HIS A 227 -23.34 7.22 -16.21
N TRP A 228 -23.42 6.10 -16.92
CA TRP A 228 -23.48 6.13 -18.37
C TRP A 228 -24.93 6.40 -18.77
N GLN A 229 -25.31 7.68 -18.84
CA GLN A 229 -26.56 8.06 -19.51
C GLN A 229 -26.25 8.21 -21.00
N SER A 230 -26.47 7.16 -21.79
CA SER A 230 -26.84 7.41 -23.19
C SER A 230 -28.20 8.08 -23.16
N LYS A 231 -28.23 9.36 -23.50
CA LYS A 231 -29.41 9.90 -24.14
C LYS A 231 -29.47 9.29 -25.54
N VAL A 232 -30.36 8.32 -25.72
CA VAL A 232 -30.96 8.01 -27.02
C VAL A 232 -32.30 8.73 -27.06
#